data_AF-A0A523G6F0-F1
#
_entry.id   AF-A0A523G6F0-F1
#
_cell.length_a   1.000
_cell.length_b   1.000
_cell.length_c   1.000
_cell.angle_alpha   90.00
_cell.angle_beta   90.00
_cell.angle_gamma   90.00
#
_symmetry.space_group_name_H-M   'P 1'
#
loop_
_entity.id
_entity.type
_entity.pdbx_description
1 polymer ?
#
loop_
_entity_poly.entity_id
_entity_poly.type
_entity_poly.pdbx_seq_one_letter_code
_entity_poly.pdbx_strand_id
1 'polypeptide(L)' 'MDPVETITVEDTTVGCDGGTLGHPLVYLNLGPGGEVDCPYCGRRYVLAEGVQPGGGH' A
#
# COMPACT_ATOMS: atom_id res chain seq x y z
N MET A 1 6.51 13.80 -6.76
CA MET A 1 6.09 12.69 -7.62
C MET A 1 4.65 12.38 -7.26
N ASP A 2 3.74 12.62 -8.18
CA ASP A 2 2.35 12.14 -8.06
C ASP A 2 2.33 10.62 -8.13
N PRO A 3 1.42 9.96 -7.39
CA PRO A 3 1.29 8.51 -7.48
C PRO A 3 0.83 8.14 -8.89
N VAL A 4 1.54 7.20 -9.52
CA VAL A 4 1.20 6.75 -10.88
C VAL A 4 -0.15 6.04 -10.89
N GLU A 5 -0.48 5.38 -9.78
CA GLU A 5 -1.69 4.56 -9.63
C GLU A 5 -2.06 4.47 -8.14
N THR A 6 -3.33 4.69 -7.81
CA THR A 6 -3.87 4.52 -6.46
C THR A 6 -4.63 3.20 -6.38
N ILE A 7 -4.29 2.35 -5.42
CA ILE A 7 -4.85 1.01 -5.22
C ILE A 7 -5.52 0.94 -3.85
N THR A 8 -6.80 0.60 -3.83
CA THR A 8 -7.52 0.37 -2.58
C THR A 8 -7.25 -1.04 -2.07
N VAL A 9 -6.92 -1.17 -0.78
CA VAL A 9 -6.60 -2.44 -0.12
C VAL A 9 -7.43 -2.64 1.13
N GLU A 10 -7.66 -3.89 1.50
CA GLU A 10 -8.48 -4.26 2.66
C GLU A 10 -7.65 -4.54 3.91
N ASP A 11 -6.31 -4.47 3.80
CA ASP A 11 -5.37 -4.76 4.87
C ASP A 11 -4.41 -3.60 5.11
N THR A 12 -3.95 -3.46 6.35
CA THR A 12 -2.93 -2.46 6.72
C THR A 12 -1.54 -2.80 6.20
N THR A 13 -1.32 -4.04 5.77
CA THR A 13 -0.07 -4.50 5.18
C THR A 13 -0.33 -4.95 3.76
N VAL A 14 0.34 -4.33 2.79
CA VAL A 14 0.21 -4.67 1.36
C VAL A 14 1.54 -5.14 0.79
N GLY A 15 1.51 -6.23 0.02
CA GLY A 15 2.63 -6.68 -0.79
C GLY A 15 2.64 -5.95 -2.12
N CYS A 16 3.72 -5.21 -2.43
CA CYS A 16 3.95 -4.61 -3.73
C CYS A 16 5.08 -5.35 -4.45
N ASP A 17 4.76 -5.98 -5.58
CA ASP A 17 5.70 -6.72 -6.44
C ASP A 17 6.23 -5.91 -7.63
N GLY A 18 5.83 -4.63 -7.76
CA GLY A 18 6.28 -3.76 -8.84
C GLY A 18 5.77 -4.12 -10.23
N GLY A 19 4.98 -5.19 -10.39
CA GLY A 19 4.45 -5.62 -11.68
C GLY A 19 5.53 -5.71 -12.76
N THR A 20 5.31 -5.01 -13.88
CA THR A 20 6.26 -4.94 -15.01
C THR A 20 7.46 -4.03 -14.77
N LEU A 21 7.42 -3.14 -13.77
CA LEU A 21 8.50 -2.19 -13.44
C LEU A 21 9.61 -2.84 -12.58
N GLY A 22 9.42 -4.08 -12.12
CA GLY A 22 10.54 -4.98 -11.81
C GLY A 22 11.28 -4.71 -10.50
N HIS A 23 10.57 -4.46 -9.39
CA HIS A 23 11.18 -4.55 -8.07
C HIS A 23 10.75 -5.83 -7.33
N PRO A 24 11.57 -6.36 -6.40
CA PRO A 24 11.16 -7.50 -5.59
C PRO A 24 9.89 -7.21 -4.78
N LEU A 25 9.17 -8.27 -4.41
CA LEU A 25 8.04 -8.18 -3.49
C LEU A 25 8.48 -7.54 -2.17
N VAL A 26 7.93 -6.37 -1.86
CA VAL A 26 8.13 -5.68 -0.60
C VAL A 26 6.80 -5.52 0.11
N TYR A 27 6.81 -5.61 1.43
CA TYR A 27 5.62 -5.37 2.24
C TYR A 27 5.65 -3.94 2.77
N LEU A 28 4.58 -3.18 2.51
CA LEU A 28 4.39 -1.81 2.96
C LEU A 28 3.28 -1.80 4.01
N ASN A 29 3.47 -1.00 5.06
CA ASN A 29 2.44 -0.81 6.09
C ASN A 29 1.79 0.57 5.88
N LEU A 30 0.47 0.58 5.75
CA LEU A 30 -0.37 1.78 5.60
C LEU A 30 -0.44 2.61 6.90
N GLY A 31 -0.09 1.98 8.02
CA GLY A 31 -0.06 2.64 9.33
C GLY A 31 -1.44 3.18 9.76
N PRO A 32 -1.47 4.09 10.75
CA PRO A 32 -2.72 4.67 11.26
C PRO A 32 -3.40 5.64 10.28
N GLY A 33 -2.66 6.13 9.27
CA GLY A 33 -3.21 7.00 8.23
C GLY A 33 -4.01 6.25 7.18
N GLY A 34 -3.88 4.92 7.09
CA GLY A 34 -4.57 4.12 6.09
C GLY A 34 -4.07 4.38 4.67
N GLU A 35 -2.87 4.91 4.48
CA GLU A 35 -2.28 5.10 3.16
C GLU A 35 -0.75 4.99 3.18
N VAL A 36 -0.17 4.50 2.08
CA VAL A 36 1.29 4.44 1.91
C VAL A 36 1.68 4.48 0.43
N ASP A 37 2.77 5.18 0.13
CA ASP A 37 3.36 5.22 -1.21
C ASP A 37 4.52 4.23 -1.34
N CYS A 38 4.52 3.44 -2.41
CA CYS A 38 5.66 2.60 -2.74
C CYS A 38 6.81 3.47 -3.28
N PRO A 39 8.00 3.45 -2.65
CA PRO A 39 9.13 4.28 -3.08
C PRO A 39 9.77 3.82 -4.40
N TYR A 40 9.39 2.64 -4.90
CA TYR A 40 9.97 2.05 -6.11
C TYR A 40 9.13 2.34 -7.35
N CYS A 41 7.87 1.90 -7.35
CA CYS A 41 6.96 2.06 -8.49
C CYS A 41 6.06 3.30 -8.38
N GLY A 42 6.07 4.00 -7.24
CA GLY A 42 5.26 5.21 -7.04
C GLY A 42 3.75 4.95 -6.97
N ARG A 43 3.32 3.73 -6.69
CA ARG A 43 1.91 3.39 -6.43
C ARG A 43 1.52 3.84 -5.03
N ARG A 44 0.35 4.45 -4.88
CA ARG A 44 -0.24 4.74 -3.57
C ARG A 44 -1.24 3.64 -3.21
N TYR A 45 -1.12 3.09 -2.02
CA TYR A 45 -2.08 2.15 -1.46
C TYR A 45 -2.91 2.86 -0.41
N VAL A 46 -4.23 2.68 -0.46
CA VAL A 46 -5.18 3.32 0.47
C VAL A 46 -6.11 2.26 1.03
N LEU A 47 -6.37 2.31 2.33
CA LEU A 47 -7.24 1.37 3.02
C LEU A 47 -8.69 1.60 2.58
N ALA A 48 -9.43 0.53 2.33
CA ALA A 48 -10.85 0.59 1.98
C ALA A 48 -11.67 1.22 3.10
N GLU A 49 -12.68 2.01 2.72
CA GLU A 49 -13.57 2.67 3.65
C GLU A 49 -14.33 1.65 4.50
N GLY A 50 -14.18 1.71 5.83
CA GLY A 50 -14.81 0.77 6.77
C GLY A 50 -13.92 -0.37 7.25
N VAL A 51 -12.73 -0.52 6.67
CA VAL A 51 -11.68 -1.37 7.25
C VAL A 51 -10.99 -0.55 8.34
N GLN A 52 -11.08 -1.02 9.58
CA GLN A 52 -10.30 -0.42 10.66
C GLN A 52 -8.89 -1.02 10.61
N PRO A 53 -7.82 -0.22 10.74
CA PRO A 53 -6.48 -0.75 10.83
C PRO A 53 -6.41 -1.63 12.09
N GLY A 54 -6.53 -2.94 11.88
CA GLY A 54 -6.60 -3.92 12.95
C GLY A 54 -5.30 -3.87 13.74
N GLY A 55 -5.35 -3.21 14.90
CA GLY A 55 -4.30 -3.30 15.91
C GLY A 55 -4.18 -4.75 16.33
N GLY A 56 -3.10 -5.41 15.92
CA GLY A 56 -2.73 -6.72 16.44
C GLY A 56 -2.63 -6.64 17.97
N HIS A 57 -3.31 -7.57 18.63
CA HIS A 57 -3.33 -7.77 20.08
C HIS A 57 -1.94 -8.07 20.65
#